data_AF-A0A2N6EMA2-F1
#
_entry.id   AF-A0A2N6EMA2-F1
#
_cell.length_a   1.000
_cell.length_b   1.000
_cell.length_c   1.000
_cell.angle_alpha   90.00
_cell.angle_beta   90.00
_cell.angle_gamma   90.00
#
_symmetry.space_group_name_H-M   'P 1'
#
loop_
_entity.id
_entity.type
_entity.pdbx_description
1 polymer ?
#
loop_
_entity_poly.entity_id
_entity_poly.type
_entity_poly.pdbx_seq_one_letter_code
_entity_poly.pdbx_strand_id
1 'polypeptide(L)'
;MLAAEYAETEREQTFSGYTGMDATSQSYYAMASYTFMEKFTLSLLYDVFYSDKDDKDGKDFAATSPSRQDFFSWRKDFGIGLRYDVNANWTLKAEYHDVNGTALFMTVLNDPADLEEDWDYVAFKVSYNF
;
A
#
# COMPACT_ATOMS: atom_id res chain seq x y z
N MET A 1 -7.23 4.40 19.41
CA MET A 1 -6.62 3.10 19.09
C MET A 1 -5.33 3.36 18.32
N LEU A 2 -4.28 2.62 18.64
CA LEU A 2 -3.03 2.60 17.88
C LEU A 2 -2.78 1.16 17.45
N ALA A 3 -2.30 0.98 16.22
CA ALA A 3 -1.90 -0.32 15.67
C ALA A 3 -0.64 -0.13 14.82
N ALA A 4 0.21 -1.14 14.79
CA ALA A 4 1.36 -1.20 13.91
C ALA A 4 1.73 -2.66 13.64
N GLU A 5 2.29 -2.93 12.47
CA GLU A 5 2.72 -4.26 12.05
C GLU A 5 3.98 -4.17 11.20
N TYR A 6 4.73 -5.28 11.18
CA TYR A 6 5.94 -5.45 10.41
C TYR A 6 5.98 -6.87 9.84
N ALA A 7 6.38 -7.01 8.58
CA ALA A 7 6.57 -8.30 7.94
C ALA A 7 7.76 -8.29 6.98
N GLU A 8 8.41 -9.44 6.87
CA GLU A 8 9.37 -9.76 5.81
C GLU A 8 8.98 -11.10 5.17
N THR A 9 9.26 -11.24 3.89
CA THR A 9 9.07 -12.51 3.17
C THR A 9 10.20 -12.70 2.18
N GLU A 10 10.98 -13.76 2.40
CA GLU A 10 12.07 -14.18 1.53
C GLU A 10 11.50 -14.89 0.29
N ARG A 11 12.02 -14.55 -0.89
CA ARG A 11 11.69 -15.20 -2.15
C ARG A 11 12.96 -15.63 -2.87
N GLU A 12 13.25 -16.92 -2.80
CA GLU A 12 14.28 -17.55 -3.60
C GLU A 12 13.62 -18.41 -4.70
N GLN A 13 13.97 -18.16 -5.96
CA GLN A 13 13.56 -18.98 -7.10
C GLN A 13 14.81 -19.53 -7.79
N THR A 14 14.98 -20.85 -7.72
CA THR A 14 16.06 -21.57 -8.39
C THR A 14 15.51 -22.32 -9.61
N PHE A 15 16.21 -22.21 -10.74
CA PHE A 15 15.92 -22.96 -11.96
C PHE A 15 17.18 -23.69 -12.43
N SER A 16 17.14 -25.02 -12.47
CA SER A 16 18.27 -25.87 -12.86
C SER A 16 19.61 -25.57 -12.15
N GLY A 17 19.56 -25.18 -10.87
CA GLY A 17 20.74 -24.87 -10.05
C GLY A 17 21.23 -23.42 -10.13
N TYR A 18 20.55 -22.57 -10.90
CA TYR A 18 20.81 -21.13 -10.97
C TYR A 18 19.73 -20.39 -10.17
N THR A 19 20.14 -19.49 -9.28
CA THR A 19 19.22 -18.58 -8.60
C THR A 19 18.80 -17.50 -9.60
N GLY A 20 17.56 -17.59 -10.07
CA GLY A 20 16.98 -16.63 -11.01
C GLY A 20 16.39 -15.41 -10.30
N MET A 21 15.99 -15.57 -9.04
CA MET A 21 15.55 -14.46 -8.21
C MET A 21 15.86 -14.75 -6.74
N ASP A 22 16.48 -13.79 -6.08
CA ASP A 22 16.71 -13.74 -4.65
C ASP A 22 16.36 -12.32 -4.20
N ALA A 23 15.27 -12.17 -3.47
CA ALA A 23 14.80 -10.88 -2.97
C ALA A 23 13.99 -11.09 -1.70
N THR A 24 14.17 -10.21 -0.72
CA THR A 24 13.37 -10.22 0.51
C THR A 24 12.43 -9.02 0.53
N SER A 25 11.14 -9.26 0.33
CA SER A 25 10.15 -8.19 0.48
C SER A 25 10.02 -7.77 1.95
N GLN A 26 9.80 -6.48 2.19
CA GLN A 26 9.62 -5.90 3.52
C GLN A 26 8.42 -4.95 3.51
N SER A 27 7.57 -5.05 4.53
CA SER A 27 6.43 -4.15 4.70
C SER A 27 6.19 -3.80 6.15
N TYR A 28 5.68 -2.59 6.38
CA TYR A 28 5.25 -2.16 7.69
C TYR A 28 4.19 -1.07 7.59
N TYR A 29 3.33 -0.98 8.59
CA TYR A 29 2.41 0.13 8.73
C TYR A 29 2.29 0.60 10.18
N ALA A 30 1.84 1.84 10.34
CA ALA A 30 1.35 2.37 11.59
C ALA A 30 0.01 3.09 11.35
N MET A 31 -0.94 2.87 12.26
CA MET A 31 -2.27 3.45 12.19
C MET A 31 -2.68 4.03 13.53
N ALA A 32 -3.25 5.23 13.49
CA ALA A 32 -3.88 5.87 14.64
C ALA A 32 -5.36 6.11 14.34
N SER A 33 -6.23 5.94 15.33
CA SER A 33 -7.65 6.23 15.20
C SER A 33 -8.24 6.79 16.49
N TYR A 34 -9.08 7.80 16.36
CA TYR A 34 -9.71 8.48 17.49
C TYR A 34 -11.20 8.69 17.24
N THR A 35 -12.03 8.25 18.18
CA THR A 35 -13.48 8.43 18.14
C THR A 35 -13.88 9.64 18.98
N PHE A 36 -14.62 10.57 18.39
CA PHE A 36 -15.13 11.78 19.02
C PHE A 36 -16.64 11.92 18.80
N MET A 37 -17.30 12.62 19.73
CA MET A 37 -18.76 12.80 19.77
C MET A 37 -19.55 11.46 19.66
N GLU A 38 -18.92 10.34 20.04
CA GLU A 38 -19.47 8.98 20.02
C GLU A 38 -19.96 8.47 18.65
N LYS A 39 -19.70 9.23 17.57
CA LYS A 39 -20.23 8.93 16.23
C LYS A 39 -19.22 9.10 15.11
N PHE A 40 -18.14 9.84 15.35
CA PHE A 40 -17.12 10.09 14.34
C PHE A 40 -15.82 9.41 14.73
N THR A 41 -15.20 8.68 13.81
CA THR A 41 -13.84 8.16 13.99
C THR A 41 -12.95 8.74 12.90
N LEU A 42 -11.94 9.50 13.32
CA LEU A 42 -10.84 9.93 12.45
C LEU A 42 -9.73 8.88 12.50
N SER A 43 -9.18 8.54 11.34
CA SER A 43 -8.11 7.56 11.17
C SER A 43 -6.98 8.15 10.33
N LEU A 44 -5.74 7.84 10.72
CA LEU A 44 -4.52 8.14 9.97
C LEU A 44 -3.76 6.83 9.77
N LEU A 45 -3.24 6.61 8.56
CA LEU A 45 -2.45 5.45 8.18
C LEU A 45 -1.16 5.91 7.50
N TYR A 46 -0.06 5.25 7.82
CA TYR A 46 1.13 5.27 6.98
C TYR A 46 1.57 3.82 6.74
N ASP A 47 1.56 3.38 5.48
CA ASP A 47 1.91 2.04 5.01
C ASP A 47 3.12 2.12 4.07
N VAL A 48 4.05 1.18 4.21
CA VAL A 48 5.23 1.09 3.35
C VAL A 48 5.46 -0.36 2.95
N PHE A 49 5.75 -0.54 1.66
CA PHE A 49 6.13 -1.81 1.06
C PHE A 49 7.37 -1.63 0.17
N TYR A 50 8.31 -2.56 0.28
CA TYR A 50 9.43 -2.73 -0.62
C TYR A 50 9.41 -4.16 -1.18
N SER A 51 9.55 -4.29 -2.50
CA SER A 51 9.65 -5.59 -3.18
C SER A 51 10.95 -6.31 -2.84
N ASP A 52 11.99 -5.53 -2.56
CA ASP A 52 13.27 -5.98 -2.01
C ASP A 52 13.75 -4.96 -0.97
N LYS A 53 14.04 -5.43 0.24
CA LYS A 53 14.47 -4.60 1.37
C LYS A 53 15.86 -4.01 1.17
N ASP A 54 16.67 -4.63 0.32
CA ASP A 54 18.04 -4.20 0.03
C ASP A 54 18.10 -3.22 -1.17
N ASP A 55 17.00 -3.08 -1.95
CA ASP A 55 16.85 -2.16 -3.09
C ASP A 55 15.65 -1.20 -2.91
N LYS A 56 15.71 -0.37 -1.86
CA LYS A 56 14.60 0.54 -1.47
C LYS A 56 14.35 1.70 -2.43
N ASP A 57 15.30 1.98 -3.33
CA ASP A 57 15.18 3.01 -4.36
C ASP A 57 15.04 2.41 -5.77
N GLY A 58 14.89 1.09 -5.88
CA GLY A 58 14.56 0.39 -7.14
C GLY A 58 15.64 0.45 -8.22
N LYS A 59 16.87 0.84 -7.88
CA LYS A 59 17.96 0.99 -8.85
C LYS A 59 18.40 -0.35 -9.43
N ASP A 60 18.53 -1.36 -8.59
CA ASP A 60 18.95 -2.70 -9.02
C ASP A 60 17.83 -3.37 -9.83
N PHE A 61 16.58 -3.14 -9.43
CA PHE A 61 15.39 -3.52 -10.18
C PHE A 61 15.35 -2.88 -11.59
N ALA A 62 15.53 -1.56 -11.68
CA ALA A 62 15.52 -0.85 -12.95
C ALA A 62 16.70 -1.24 -13.86
N ALA A 63 17.87 -1.51 -13.29
CA ALA A 63 19.05 -1.95 -14.03
C ALA A 63 18.86 -3.31 -14.73
N THR A 64 18.04 -4.19 -14.14
CA THR A 64 17.75 -5.53 -14.67
C THR A 64 16.46 -5.60 -15.48
N SER A 65 15.63 -4.54 -15.44
CA SER A 65 14.31 -4.46 -16.09
C SER A 65 14.20 -3.23 -17.00
N PRO A 66 14.75 -3.25 -18.23
CA PRO A 66 14.91 -2.07 -19.08
C PRO A 66 13.61 -1.34 -19.49
N SER A 67 12.46 -1.97 -19.28
CA SER A 67 11.14 -1.41 -19.57
C SER A 67 10.34 -1.05 -18.31
N ARG A 68 10.96 -1.06 -17.14
CA ARG A 68 10.31 -0.80 -15.86
C ARG A 68 11.03 0.33 -15.13
N GLN A 69 10.25 1.20 -14.52
CA GLN A 69 10.76 2.29 -13.72
C GLN A 69 11.12 1.78 -12.32
N ASP A 70 12.01 2.48 -11.64
CA ASP A 70 12.44 2.18 -10.28
C ASP A 70 11.24 2.16 -9.31
N PHE A 71 10.32 3.11 -9.42
CA PHE A 71 9.13 3.27 -8.57
C PHE A 71 8.10 2.13 -8.68
N PHE A 72 8.37 1.09 -9.47
CA PHE A 72 7.59 -0.14 -9.45
C PHE A 72 8.01 -1.08 -8.30
N SER A 73 9.14 -0.81 -7.62
CA SER A 73 9.68 -1.67 -6.58
C SER A 73 9.23 -1.32 -5.17
N TRP A 74 8.71 -0.11 -4.92
CA TRP A 74 8.16 0.30 -3.61
C TRP A 74 6.75 0.89 -3.69
N ARG A 75 6.11 1.00 -2.53
CA ARG A 75 4.89 1.79 -2.32
C ARG A 75 4.91 2.38 -0.92
N LYS A 76 4.64 3.68 -0.80
CA LYS A 76 4.44 4.40 0.46
C LYS A 76 3.09 5.09 0.37
N ASP A 77 2.20 4.79 1.29
CA ASP A 77 0.82 5.27 1.28
C ASP A 77 0.53 6.01 2.58
N PHE A 78 0.14 7.28 2.46
CA PHE A 78 -0.41 8.05 3.56
C PHE A 78 -1.92 8.21 3.39
N GLY A 79 -2.67 7.62 4.33
CA GLY A 79 -4.13 7.59 4.31
C GLY A 79 -4.77 8.43 5.41
N ILE A 80 -5.83 9.16 5.08
CA ILE A 80 -6.72 9.84 6.03
C ILE A 80 -8.14 9.30 5.84
N GLY A 81 -8.75 8.81 6.92
CA GLY A 81 -10.10 8.27 6.90
C GLY A 81 -11.02 8.95 7.90
N LEU A 82 -12.27 9.17 7.50
CA LEU A 82 -13.35 9.57 8.40
C LEU A 82 -14.48 8.55 8.32
N ARG A 83 -14.86 8.02 9.48
CA ARG A 83 -16.08 7.21 9.67
C ARG A 83 -17.12 8.03 10.41
N TYR A 84 -18.37 7.93 9.98
CA TYR A 84 -19.53 8.47 10.66
C TYR A 84 -20.59 7.38 10.87
N ASP A 85 -20.86 7.05 12.13
CA ASP A 85 -21.96 6.17 12.53
C ASP A 85 -23.25 7.00 12.72
N VAL A 86 -24.10 6.99 11.69
CA VAL A 86 -25.35 7.77 11.65
C VAL A 86 -26.31 7.27 12.74
N ASN A 87 -26.46 5.95 12.82
CA ASN A 87 -27.21 5.21 13.84
C ASN A 87 -26.67 3.76 13.91
N ALA A 88 -27.31 2.89 14.68
CA ALA A 88 -26.87 1.50 14.85
C ALA A 88 -26.83 0.68 13.55
N ASN A 89 -27.56 1.11 12.52
CA ASN A 89 -27.67 0.39 11.25
C ASN A 89 -26.81 1.02 10.16
N TRP A 90 -26.66 2.35 10.13
CA TRP A 90 -26.01 3.07 9.03
C TRP A 90 -24.64 3.62 9.40
N THR A 91 -23.63 3.29 8.60
CA THR A 91 -22.27 3.83 8.68
C THR A 91 -21.84 4.42 7.33
N LEU A 92 -21.26 5.61 7.36
CA LEU A 92 -20.63 6.28 6.22
C LEU A 92 -19.11 6.33 6.43
N LYS A 93 -18.33 6.19 5.37
CA LYS A 93 -16.88 6.35 5.38
C LYS A 93 -16.41 7.15 4.16
N ALA A 94 -15.41 7.99 4.37
CA ALA A 94 -14.66 8.66 3.34
C ALA A 94 -13.16 8.48 3.64
N GLU A 95 -12.36 8.22 2.62
CA GLU A 95 -10.91 8.08 2.73
C GLU A 95 -10.21 8.81 1.58
N TYR A 96 -9.05 9.39 1.88
CA TYR A 96 -8.11 9.98 0.93
C TYR A 96 -6.76 9.31 1.12
N HIS A 97 -6.07 9.05 0.03
CA HIS A 97 -4.76 8.43 0.01
C HIS A 97 -3.83 9.19 -0.92
N ASP A 98 -2.62 9.44 -0.42
CA ASP A 98 -1.48 10.01 -1.15
C ASP A 98 -0.40 8.92 -1.23
N VAL A 99 -0.06 8.50 -2.45
CA VAL A 99 0.76 7.31 -2.68
C VAL A 99 1.98 7.66 -3.52
N ASN A 100 3.16 7.26 -3.02
CA ASN A 100 4.45 7.31 -3.73
C ASN A 100 4.94 5.89 -4.02
N GLY A 101 5.15 5.57 -5.29
CA GLY A 101 5.48 4.24 -5.78
C GLY A 101 4.24 3.41 -6.15
N THR A 102 4.48 2.39 -6.97
CA THR A 102 3.42 1.59 -7.62
C THR A 102 3.58 0.09 -7.40
N ALA A 103 4.47 -0.33 -6.50
CA ALA A 103 4.60 -1.75 -6.16
C ALA A 103 3.25 -2.36 -5.76
N LEU A 104 3.10 -3.67 -6.03
CA LEU A 104 1.85 -4.43 -5.91
C LEU A 104 0.76 -4.08 -6.94
N PHE A 105 1.04 -3.23 -7.94
CA PHE A 105 0.12 -3.06 -9.05
C PHE A 105 -0.10 -4.38 -9.82
N MET A 106 -1.28 -4.50 -10.42
CA MET A 106 -1.60 -5.63 -11.29
C MET A 106 -1.37 -5.24 -12.74
N THR A 107 -0.36 -5.82 -13.38
CA THR A 107 -0.05 -5.65 -14.82
C THR A 107 -1.17 -6.10 -15.74
N VAL A 108 -2.09 -6.95 -15.26
CA VAL A 108 -3.27 -7.40 -16.02
C VAL A 108 -4.32 -6.28 -16.14
N LEU A 109 -4.36 -5.36 -15.18
CA LEU A 109 -5.36 -4.28 -15.12
C LEU A 109 -4.78 -2.90 -15.44
N ASN A 110 -3.46 -2.72 -15.31
CA ASN A 110 -2.78 -1.44 -15.50
C ASN A 110 -1.60 -1.64 -16.45
N ASP A 111 -1.55 -0.85 -17.52
CA ASP A 111 -0.38 -0.79 -18.40
C ASP A 111 0.78 -0.13 -17.63
N PRO A 112 1.96 -0.78 -17.50
CA PRO A 112 3.10 -0.18 -16.85
C PRO A 112 3.53 1.17 -17.44
N ALA A 113 3.24 1.44 -18.72
CA ALA A 113 3.57 2.71 -19.36
C ALA A 113 2.73 3.90 -18.86
N ASP A 114 1.56 3.62 -18.28
CA ASP A 114 0.60 4.63 -17.81
C ASP A 114 0.73 4.92 -16.30
N LEU A 115 1.67 4.26 -15.61
CA LEU A 115 1.85 4.42 -14.17
C LEU A 115 2.68 5.66 -13.83
N GLU A 116 2.22 6.41 -12.84
CA GLU A 116 2.91 7.57 -12.28
C GLU A 116 3.48 7.22 -10.90
N GLU A 117 4.65 7.78 -10.57
CA GLU A 117 5.28 7.54 -9.26
C GLU A 117 4.40 8.06 -8.12
N ASP A 118 3.90 9.28 -8.24
CA ASP A 118 3.05 9.93 -7.26
C ASP A 118 1.61 9.97 -7.78
N TRP A 119 0.67 9.44 -7.00
CA TRP A 119 -0.74 9.40 -7.35
C TRP A 119 -1.62 9.46 -6.10
N ASP A 120 -2.85 9.93 -6.27
CA ASP A 120 -3.80 10.07 -5.18
C ASP A 120 -5.19 9.52 -5.54
N TYR A 121 -5.97 9.19 -4.52
CA TYR A 121 -7.38 8.82 -4.72
C TYR A 121 -8.25 9.13 -3.51
N VAL A 122 -9.55 9.22 -3.78
CA VAL A 122 -10.61 9.29 -2.76
C VAL A 122 -11.56 8.10 -2.90
N ALA A 123 -12.02 7.57 -1.78
CA ALA A 123 -13.05 6.55 -1.76
C ALA A 123 -14.16 6.87 -0.75
N PHE A 124 -15.38 6.51 -1.13
CA PHE A 124 -16.57 6.69 -0.30
C PHE A 124 -17.28 5.35 -0.14
N LYS A 125 -17.72 5.05 1.07
CA LYS A 125 -18.46 3.83 1.39
C LYS A 125 -19.65 4.10 2.27
N VAL A 126 -20.76 3.46 1.93
CA VAL A 126 -21.98 3.41 2.74
C VAL A 126 -22.23 1.97 3.13
N SER A 127 -22.60 1.73 4.39
CA SER A 127 -22.89 0.39 4.90
C SER A 127 -24.16 0.40 5.73
N TYR A 128 -24.98 -0.64 5.56
CA TYR A 128 -26.18 -0.90 6.34
C TYR A 128 -26.06 -2.27 7.02
N ASN A 129 -26.30 -2.31 8.34
CA ASN A 129 -26.29 -3.53 9.15
C ASN A 129 -27.70 -3.80 9.70
N PHE A 130 -28.17 -5.05 9.61
CA PHE A 130 -29.49 -5.50 10.04
C PHE A 130 -29.43 -6.45 11.24
#